data_AF-A0A1Q3B6P3-F1
#
_entry.id   AF-A0A1Q3B6P3-F1
#
_cell.length_a   1.000
_cell.length_b   1.000
_cell.length_c   1.000
_cell.angle_alpha   90.00
_cell.angle_beta   90.00
_cell.angle_gamma   90.00
#
_symmetry.space_group_name_H-M   'P 1'
#
loop_
_entity.id
_entity.type
_entity.pdbx_description
1 polymer ?
#
loop_
_entity_poly.entity_id
_entity_poly.type
_entity_poly.pdbx_seq_one_letter_code
_entity_poly.pdbx_strand_id
1 'polypeptide(L)'
;MCHSSHINTPFDLLPHQHNKPSLNLLFSLKEPPQILPPQKNTHQTILIDTQMSGVWVFNSNGVIRLIENPAAEEGREGSCNRRKVLVHLATGEVVSSYSSLEHILLGLGWERYYGGDTHLYQFHNRTSIDLISLPRDFSKFKSVYMYDIVIKNPNIFHVRDV
;
A
#
# COMPACT_ATOMS: atom_id res chain seq x y z
N MET A 1 -8.63 73.38 11.01
CA MET A 1 -9.88 72.67 10.67
C MET A 1 -10.10 71.59 11.71
N CYS A 2 -11.22 71.71 12.44
CA CYS A 2 -12.04 70.65 13.03
C CYS A 2 -11.41 69.57 13.92
N HIS A 3 -11.76 69.66 15.22
CA HIS A 3 -12.16 68.58 16.14
C HIS A 3 -11.08 67.56 16.59
N SER A 4 -10.95 67.13 17.84
CA SER A 4 -11.63 67.41 19.10
C SER A 4 -10.80 66.77 20.22
N SER A 5 -10.70 67.45 21.38
CA SER A 5 -10.88 66.93 22.76
C SER A 5 -10.96 65.40 22.96
N HIS A 6 -10.41 64.76 23.99
CA HIS A 6 -10.33 65.14 25.40
C HIS A 6 -9.37 64.16 26.09
N ILE A 7 -8.60 64.68 27.04
CA ILE A 7 -7.72 63.95 27.94
C ILE A 7 -8.45 63.87 29.29
N ASN A 8 -8.64 62.67 29.83
CA ASN A 8 -9.05 62.34 31.20
C ASN A 8 -8.69 60.86 31.39
N THR A 9 -8.20 60.30 32.49
CA THR A 9 -7.57 60.71 33.76
C THR A 9 -6.95 59.39 34.29
N PRO A 10 -5.98 59.43 35.22
CA PRO A 10 -5.22 58.24 35.64
C PRO A 10 -5.93 57.50 36.77
N PHE A 11 -5.89 56.16 36.75
CA PHE A 11 -6.27 55.35 37.91
C PHE A 11 -5.15 54.36 38.24
N ASP A 12 -4.61 54.54 39.44
CA ASP A 12 -3.59 53.73 40.08
C ASP A 12 -4.17 52.41 40.62
N LEU A 13 -3.34 51.36 40.49
CA LEU A 13 -3.05 50.26 41.43
C LEU A 13 -4.16 49.26 41.84
N LEU A 14 -4.06 48.02 41.32
CA LEU A 14 -3.62 46.82 42.08
C LEU A 14 -3.29 45.65 41.10
N PRO A 15 -2.31 44.77 41.42
CA PRO A 15 -1.79 43.79 40.45
C PRO A 15 -2.70 42.57 40.30
N HIS A 16 -3.19 42.37 39.07
CA HIS A 16 -3.84 41.12 38.67
C HIS A 16 -2.80 40.05 38.35
N GLN A 17 -3.04 38.87 38.94
CA GLN A 17 -2.32 37.62 38.74
C GLN A 17 -2.19 37.30 37.24
N HIS A 18 -0.96 37.35 36.74
CA HIS A 18 -0.65 37.04 35.35
C HIS A 18 -0.46 35.52 35.21
N ASN A 19 -1.56 34.79 35.06
CA ASN A 19 -1.55 33.42 34.62
C ASN A 19 -1.88 33.39 33.11
N LYS A 20 -0.88 33.13 32.28
CA LYS A 20 -1.04 32.95 30.83
C LYS A 20 -1.42 31.48 30.55
N PRO A 21 -2.64 31.16 30.10
CA PRO A 21 -2.87 29.88 29.45
C PRO A 21 -2.43 30.02 27.98
N SER A 22 -1.28 29.43 27.65
CA SER A 22 -0.88 29.29 26.25
C SER A 22 -1.62 28.10 25.64
N LEU A 23 -2.46 28.45 24.66
CA LEU A 23 -2.76 27.72 23.43
C LEU A 23 -3.19 26.25 23.54
N ASN A 24 -4.48 26.04 23.26
CA ASN A 24 -5.05 24.80 22.76
C ASN A 24 -4.19 24.20 21.63
N LEU A 25 -3.72 22.96 21.82
CA LEU A 25 -3.51 22.02 20.73
C LEU A 25 -4.21 20.71 21.11
N LEU A 26 -5.51 20.66 20.80
CA LEU A 26 -6.31 19.46 20.84
C LEU A 26 -5.99 18.63 19.59
N PHE A 27 -5.05 17.69 19.73
CA PHE A 27 -5.07 16.48 18.90
C PHE A 27 -5.12 15.28 19.84
N SER A 28 -6.27 14.63 19.78
CA SER A 28 -6.60 13.38 20.44
C SER A 28 -5.61 12.29 20.01
N LEU A 29 -4.53 12.13 20.77
CA LEU A 29 -3.76 10.90 20.79
C LEU A 29 -4.42 9.99 21.82
N LYS A 30 -5.35 9.17 21.33
CA LYS A 30 -5.86 8.02 22.06
C LYS A 30 -4.65 7.16 22.42
N GLU A 31 -4.36 7.06 23.71
CA GLU A 31 -3.29 6.20 24.20
C GLU A 31 -3.47 4.79 23.62
N PRO A 32 -2.41 4.19 23.03
CA PRO A 32 -2.48 2.81 22.60
C PRO A 32 -2.72 1.91 23.82
N PRO A 33 -3.53 0.85 23.70
CA PRO A 33 -3.87 0.01 24.84
C PRO A 33 -2.60 -0.57 25.45
N GLN A 34 -2.36 -0.24 26.72
CA GLN A 34 -1.27 -0.79 27.51
C GLN A 34 -1.52 -2.29 27.71
N ILE A 35 -0.74 -3.12 27.02
CA ILE A 35 -0.76 -4.58 27.19
C ILE A 35 -0.13 -4.88 28.54
N LEU A 36 -0.95 -5.18 29.55
CA LEU A 36 -0.48 -5.74 30.82
C LEU A 36 0.24 -7.07 30.52
N PRO A 37 1.47 -7.31 30.99
CA PRO A 37 2.06 -8.63 30.86
C PRO A 37 1.22 -9.64 31.66
N PRO A 38 0.84 -10.79 31.08
CA PRO A 38 0.04 -11.77 31.79
C PRO A 38 0.85 -12.39 32.93
N GLN A 39 0.20 -12.44 34.10
CA GLN A 39 0.65 -13.20 35.26
C GLN A 39 0.96 -14.64 34.84
N LYS A 40 2.14 -15.12 35.26
CA LYS A 40 2.70 -16.41 34.89
C LYS A 40 1.72 -17.53 35.23
N ASN A 41 1.05 -18.07 34.22
CA ASN A 41 0.54 -19.43 34.26
C ASN A 41 0.74 -20.06 32.89
N THR A 42 1.53 -21.13 32.90
CA THR A 42 1.97 -21.94 31.78
C THR A 42 0.80 -22.64 31.11
N HIS A 43 0.23 -22.03 30.07
CA HIS A 43 -0.43 -22.75 28.98
C HIS A 43 -0.09 -22.02 27.68
N GLN A 44 0.47 -22.75 26.71
CA GLN A 44 0.81 -22.25 25.39
C GLN A 44 -0.48 -21.84 24.67
N THR A 45 -0.76 -20.53 24.62
CA THR A 45 -1.92 -20.00 23.91
C THR A 45 -1.61 -19.97 22.42
N ILE A 46 -2.22 -20.90 21.69
CA ILE A 46 -2.28 -20.88 20.22
C ILE A 46 -3.40 -19.93 19.84
N LEU A 47 -3.08 -18.82 19.17
CA LEU A 47 -4.07 -17.92 18.58
C LEU A 47 -4.28 -18.31 17.11
N ILE A 48 -5.50 -18.73 16.79
CA ILE A 48 -5.97 -18.96 15.42
C ILE A 48 -6.77 -17.74 14.96
N ASP A 49 -6.25 -16.99 13.99
CA ASP A 49 -6.97 -15.90 13.33
C ASP A 49 -7.73 -16.45 12.11
N THR A 50 -9.06 -16.41 12.16
CA THR A 50 -9.94 -16.93 11.10
C THR A 50 -10.05 -16.03 9.86
N GLN A 51 -9.34 -14.90 9.78
CA GLN A 51 -9.32 -14.00 8.62
C GLN A 51 -7.95 -13.97 7.92
N MET A 52 -6.89 -14.41 8.57
CA MET A 52 -5.57 -14.68 7.98
C MET A 52 -5.00 -15.97 8.59
N SER A 53 -5.16 -17.10 7.89
CA SER A 53 -4.78 -18.43 8.37
C SER A 53 -3.27 -18.55 8.69
N GLY A 54 -2.88 -18.25 9.92
CA GLY A 54 -1.54 -18.46 10.46
C GLY A 54 -1.58 -18.70 11.96
N VAL A 55 -0.90 -19.76 12.41
CA VAL A 55 -0.75 -20.08 13.85
C VAL A 55 0.41 -19.27 14.40
N TRP A 56 0.10 -18.33 15.30
CA TRP A 56 1.12 -17.56 16.01
C TRP A 56 1.53 -18.31 17.27
N VAL A 57 2.80 -18.73 17.33
CA VAL A 57 3.39 -19.31 18.53
C VAL A 57 4.25 -18.25 19.23
N PHE A 58 3.81 -17.82 20.40
CA PHE A 58 4.57 -16.91 21.25
C PHE A 58 5.51 -17.69 22.17
N ASN A 59 6.82 -17.54 21.94
CA ASN A 59 7.84 -18.05 22.87
C ASN A 59 8.24 -16.95 23.86
N SER A 60 8.50 -17.34 25.11
CA SER A 60 8.71 -16.46 26.28
C SER A 60 9.93 -15.52 26.22
N ASN A 61 10.70 -15.55 25.14
CA ASN A 61 11.92 -14.74 24.97
C ASN A 61 11.73 -13.59 23.97
N GLY A 62 10.49 -13.19 23.67
CA GLY A 62 10.18 -12.02 22.84
C GLY A 62 10.48 -12.17 21.34
N VAL A 63 10.87 -13.37 20.90
CA VAL A 63 11.09 -13.66 19.48
C VAL A 63 9.80 -14.25 18.89
N ILE A 64 9.23 -13.53 17.93
CA ILE A 64 8.22 -14.06 17.01
C ILE A 64 8.97 -14.96 16.03
N ARG A 65 8.69 -16.27 16.07
CA ARG A 65 9.07 -17.17 14.97
C ARG A 65 7.80 -17.64 14.30
N LEU A 66 7.57 -17.18 13.07
CA LEU A 66 6.68 -17.86 12.16
C LEU A 66 7.34 -19.22 11.88
N ILE A 67 6.76 -20.30 12.40
CA ILE A 67 7.25 -21.64 12.08
C ILE A 67 6.87 -21.87 10.62
N GLU A 68 7.89 -21.87 9.78
CA GLU A 68 7.80 -22.17 8.35
C GLU A 68 7.37 -23.63 8.23
N ASN A 69 6.09 -23.84 7.94
CA ASN A 69 5.60 -25.11 7.45
C ASN A 69 6.32 -25.33 6.10
N PRO A 70 6.99 -26.45 5.81
CA PRO A 70 7.64 -26.70 4.52
C PRO A 70 6.67 -26.78 3.31
N ALA A 71 5.39 -26.43 3.53
CA ALA A 71 4.40 -26.11 2.50
C ALA A 71 4.24 -24.58 2.26
N ALA A 72 5.04 -23.74 2.91
CA ALA A 72 5.00 -22.27 2.82
C ALA A 72 5.89 -21.70 1.70
N GLU A 73 6.60 -22.55 0.95
CA GLU A 73 7.18 -22.19 -0.35
C GLU A 73 6.09 -21.93 -1.42
N GLU A 74 4.80 -22.18 -1.11
CA GLU A 74 3.64 -21.94 -1.98
C GLU A 74 2.63 -20.96 -1.34
N GLY A 75 3.09 -20.16 -0.38
CA GLY A 75 2.25 -19.40 0.55
C GLY A 75 2.11 -17.89 0.29
N ARG A 76 1.98 -17.44 -0.96
CA ARG A 76 1.25 -16.18 -1.26
C ARG A 76 0.31 -16.36 -2.45
N GLU A 77 -0.40 -17.49 -2.49
CA GLU A 77 -1.53 -17.68 -3.41
C GLU A 77 -2.60 -18.53 -2.69
N GLY A 78 -3.21 -17.92 -1.68
CA GLY A 78 -4.35 -18.47 -0.92
C GLY A 78 -5.66 -18.47 -1.72
N SER A 79 -5.60 -18.73 -3.02
CA SER A 79 -6.73 -19.03 -3.87
C SER A 79 -6.20 -20.04 -4.88
N CYS A 80 -6.58 -21.30 -4.70
CA CYS A 80 -6.50 -22.41 -5.67
C CYS A 80 -5.67 -22.15 -6.95
N ASN A 81 -4.69 -23.01 -7.24
CA ASN A 81 -3.87 -23.21 -8.46
C ASN A 81 -4.52 -22.96 -9.85
N ARG A 82 -5.31 -21.91 -10.00
CA ARG A 82 -5.96 -21.46 -11.21
C ARG A 82 -4.97 -20.52 -11.83
N ARG A 83 -4.37 -20.99 -12.92
CA ARG A 83 -3.46 -20.16 -13.69
C ARG A 83 -4.24 -18.91 -14.09
N LYS A 84 -3.66 -17.75 -13.81
CA LYS A 84 -4.22 -16.47 -14.26
C LYS A 84 -3.73 -16.20 -15.67
N VAL A 85 -4.60 -15.63 -16.49
CA VAL A 85 -4.27 -15.17 -17.84
C VAL A 85 -4.72 -13.73 -18.04
N LEU A 86 -3.88 -12.96 -18.75
CA LEU A 86 -4.21 -11.63 -19.20
C LEU A 86 -5.01 -11.74 -20.51
N VAL A 87 -6.16 -11.09 -20.58
CA VAL A 87 -7.05 -11.13 -21.74
C VAL A 87 -7.26 -9.71 -22.28
N HIS A 88 -7.12 -9.56 -23.59
CA HIS A 88 -7.44 -8.34 -24.30
C HIS A 88 -8.96 -8.23 -24.49
N LEU A 89 -9.59 -7.17 -23.98
CA LEU A 89 -11.04 -7.03 -23.95
C LEU A 89 -11.66 -6.92 -25.34
N ALA A 90 -11.02 -6.22 -26.27
CA ALA A 90 -11.62 -5.97 -27.59
C ALA A 90 -11.67 -7.23 -28.47
N THR A 91 -10.67 -8.13 -28.36
CA THR A 91 -10.63 -9.38 -29.15
C THR A 91 -11.06 -10.61 -28.34
N GLY A 92 -11.06 -10.52 -27.00
CA GLY A 92 -11.30 -11.67 -26.12
C GLY A 92 -10.15 -12.67 -26.06
N GLU A 93 -9.01 -12.35 -26.69
CA GLU A 93 -7.87 -13.26 -26.80
C GLU A 93 -6.94 -13.17 -25.59
N VAL A 94 -6.34 -14.31 -25.24
CA VAL A 94 -5.30 -14.39 -24.21
C VAL A 94 -3.99 -13.82 -24.75
N VAL A 95 -3.39 -12.91 -23.98
CA VAL A 95 -2.05 -12.39 -24.25
C VAL A 95 -1.04 -13.47 -23.88
N SER A 96 -0.44 -14.09 -24.89
CA SER A 96 0.46 -15.25 -24.75
C SER A 96 1.94 -14.93 -25.01
N SER A 97 2.26 -13.69 -25.40
CA SER A 97 3.64 -13.25 -25.67
C SER A 97 3.83 -11.75 -25.46
N TYR A 98 5.07 -11.31 -25.23
CA TYR A 98 5.38 -9.89 -25.19
C TYR A 98 5.16 -9.18 -26.52
N SER A 99 5.36 -9.84 -27.65
CA SER A 99 5.07 -9.26 -28.96
C SER A 99 3.58 -8.90 -29.12
N SER A 100 2.68 -9.78 -28.68
CA SER A 100 1.24 -9.49 -28.68
C SER A 100 0.87 -8.35 -27.72
N LEU A 101 1.46 -8.33 -26.52
CA LEU A 101 1.23 -7.27 -25.54
C LEU A 101 1.76 -5.92 -26.04
N GLU A 102 2.98 -5.90 -26.57
CA GLU A 102 3.65 -4.73 -27.13
C GLU A 102 2.81 -4.10 -28.24
N HIS A 103 2.31 -4.90 -29.19
CA HIS A 103 1.47 -4.40 -30.27
C HIS A 103 0.23 -3.67 -29.76
N ILE A 104 -0.44 -4.22 -28.73
CA ILE A 104 -1.62 -3.59 -28.13
C ILE A 104 -1.20 -2.30 -27.40
N LEU A 105 -0.17 -2.36 -26.55
CA LEU A 105 0.30 -1.21 -25.77
C LEU A 105 0.78 -0.05 -26.67
N LEU A 106 1.49 -0.34 -27.76
CA LEU A 106 1.88 0.67 -28.76
C LEU A 106 0.66 1.37 -29.37
N GLY A 107 -0.40 0.61 -29.67
CA GLY A 107 -1.68 1.15 -30.16
C GLY A 107 -2.39 2.08 -29.17
N LEU A 108 -2.07 1.97 -27.87
CA LEU A 108 -2.58 2.82 -26.80
C LEU A 108 -1.65 4.01 -26.47
N GLY A 109 -0.53 4.17 -27.17
CA GLY A 109 0.43 5.25 -26.93
C GLY A 109 1.48 4.97 -25.84
N TRP A 110 1.66 3.71 -25.45
CA TRP A 110 2.82 3.30 -24.68
C TRP A 110 4.04 3.16 -25.58
N GLU A 111 5.23 3.41 -25.04
CA GLU A 111 6.49 3.32 -25.78
C GLU A 111 7.53 2.55 -24.99
N ARG A 112 8.43 1.89 -25.72
CA ARG A 112 9.52 1.14 -25.10
C ARG A 112 10.45 2.05 -24.32
N TYR A 113 10.66 1.69 -23.05
CA TYR A 113 11.56 2.41 -22.18
C TYR A 113 12.86 1.61 -21.99
N TYR A 114 13.96 2.17 -22.50
CA TYR A 114 15.30 1.55 -22.41
C TYR A 114 16.21 2.20 -21.35
N GLY A 115 15.76 3.27 -20.70
CA GLY A 115 16.54 4.01 -19.71
C GLY A 115 16.57 3.38 -18.32
N GLY A 116 15.85 2.28 -18.11
CA GLY A 116 15.72 1.61 -16.82
C GLY A 116 16.63 0.40 -16.67
N ASP A 117 16.17 -0.59 -15.91
CA ASP A 117 16.94 -1.81 -15.67
C ASP A 117 17.06 -2.63 -16.96
N THR A 118 18.30 -2.88 -17.36
CA THR A 118 18.63 -3.71 -18.53
C THR A 118 18.16 -5.15 -18.39
N HIS A 119 17.64 -5.63 -17.27
CA HIS A 119 17.06 -6.96 -17.10
C HIS A 119 15.53 -6.98 -17.17
N LEU A 120 14.90 -5.81 -17.30
CA LEU A 120 13.46 -5.67 -17.41
C LEU A 120 13.04 -5.37 -18.84
N TYR A 121 11.75 -5.55 -19.08
CA TYR A 121 11.07 -5.25 -20.32
C TYR A 121 10.00 -4.20 -20.00
N GLN A 122 10.31 -2.94 -20.28
CA GLN A 122 9.57 -1.80 -19.74
C GLN A 122 8.87 -0.97 -20.82
N PHE A 123 7.75 -0.38 -20.42
CA PHE A 123 6.98 0.56 -21.22
C PHE A 123 6.67 1.80 -20.40
N HIS A 124 6.79 2.98 -21.01
CA HIS A 124 6.34 4.24 -20.44
C HIS A 124 5.15 4.76 -21.24
N ASN A 125 4.20 5.39 -20.58
CA ASN A 125 3.13 6.08 -21.26
C ASN A 125 3.59 7.51 -21.60
N ARG A 126 3.32 8.00 -22.81
CA ARG A 126 3.70 9.39 -23.19
C ARG A 126 2.79 10.46 -22.58
N THR A 127 1.58 10.08 -22.19
CA THR A 127 0.55 10.98 -21.67
C THR A 127 0.45 10.99 -20.14
N SER A 128 1.08 10.02 -19.47
CA SER A 128 1.12 9.92 -18.01
C SER A 128 2.54 9.61 -17.51
N ILE A 129 2.74 9.63 -16.20
CA ILE A 129 4.01 9.24 -15.58
C ILE A 129 4.11 7.72 -15.35
N ASP A 130 3.19 6.95 -15.94
CA ASP A 130 3.12 5.52 -15.68
C ASP A 130 4.25 4.75 -16.37
N LEU A 131 4.77 3.78 -15.63
CA LEU A 131 5.71 2.78 -16.10
C LEU A 131 5.10 1.38 -15.88
N ILE A 132 5.19 0.51 -16.89
CA ILE A 132 4.94 -0.93 -16.76
C ILE A 132 6.29 -1.62 -16.79
N SER A 133 6.58 -2.47 -15.80
CA SER A 133 7.85 -3.18 -15.69
C SER A 133 7.64 -4.69 -15.67
N LEU A 134 8.09 -5.36 -16.73
CA LEU A 134 7.87 -6.80 -16.92
C LEU A 134 9.21 -7.55 -16.83
N PRO A 135 9.21 -8.83 -16.45
CA PRO A 135 10.41 -9.65 -16.61
C PRO A 135 10.75 -9.77 -18.09
N ARG A 136 12.03 -9.98 -18.40
CA ARG A 136 12.47 -10.18 -19.80
C ARG A 136 11.99 -11.49 -20.41
N ASP A 137 11.83 -12.51 -19.58
CA ASP A 137 11.34 -13.81 -19.98
C ASP A 137 9.85 -13.92 -19.65
N PHE A 138 9.05 -14.21 -20.69
CA PHE A 138 7.61 -14.36 -20.56
C PHE A 138 7.22 -15.55 -19.66
N SER A 139 8.09 -16.56 -19.51
CA SER A 139 7.86 -17.66 -18.56
C SER A 139 7.71 -17.19 -17.10
N LYS A 140 8.26 -16.01 -16.79
CA LYS A 140 8.19 -15.37 -15.47
C LYS A 140 7.04 -14.37 -15.35
N PHE A 141 6.20 -14.23 -16.38
CA PHE A 141 5.06 -13.33 -16.41
C PHE A 141 3.92 -13.86 -15.52
N LYS A 142 4.01 -13.52 -14.23
CA LYS A 142 3.03 -13.87 -13.19
C LYS A 142 1.89 -12.83 -13.08
N SER A 143 0.85 -13.21 -12.34
CA SER A 143 -0.35 -12.40 -12.09
C SER A 143 -0.06 -10.99 -11.58
N VAL A 144 0.98 -10.79 -10.77
CA VAL A 144 1.41 -9.46 -10.28
C VAL A 144 1.63 -8.46 -11.43
N TYR A 145 2.25 -8.90 -12.53
CA TYR A 145 2.50 -8.07 -13.70
C TYR A 145 1.23 -7.87 -14.54
N MET A 146 0.35 -8.87 -14.58
CA MET A 146 -0.94 -8.78 -15.26
C MET A 146 -1.83 -7.72 -14.61
N TYR A 147 -1.90 -7.71 -13.27
CA TYR A 147 -2.70 -6.73 -12.53
C TYR A 147 -2.14 -5.31 -12.65
N ASP A 148 -0.82 -5.14 -12.69
CA ASP A 148 -0.21 -3.82 -12.97
C ASP A 148 -0.68 -3.25 -14.32
N ILE A 149 -0.68 -4.08 -15.37
CA ILE A 149 -1.17 -3.70 -16.70
C ILE A 149 -2.65 -3.33 -16.66
N VAL A 150 -3.49 -4.11 -15.96
CA VAL A 150 -4.93 -3.84 -15.83
C VAL A 150 -5.18 -2.54 -15.09
N ILE A 151 -4.49 -2.27 -13.99
CA ILE A 151 -4.64 -1.02 -13.24
C ILE A 151 -4.32 0.19 -14.13
N LYS A 152 -3.30 0.08 -14.98
CA LYS A 152 -2.87 1.15 -15.89
C LYS A 152 -3.72 1.26 -17.16
N ASN A 153 -4.47 0.21 -17.51
CA ASN A 153 -5.27 0.14 -18.74
C ASN A 153 -6.62 -0.58 -18.48
N PRO A 154 -7.47 -0.08 -17.57
CA PRO A 154 -8.58 -0.84 -16.98
C PRO A 154 -9.70 -1.23 -17.95
N ASN A 155 -9.86 -0.49 -19.05
CA ASN A 155 -10.87 -0.76 -20.08
C ASN A 155 -10.32 -1.56 -21.27
N ILE A 156 -9.04 -1.94 -21.24
CA ILE A 156 -8.38 -2.66 -22.34
C ILE A 156 -8.07 -4.10 -21.97
N PHE A 157 -7.71 -4.35 -20.71
CA PHE A 157 -7.34 -5.68 -20.25
C PHE A 157 -8.13 -6.09 -19.02
N HIS A 158 -8.19 -7.40 -18.81
CA HIS A 158 -8.60 -7.99 -17.54
C HIS A 158 -7.87 -9.31 -17.31
N VAL A 159 -7.88 -9.77 -16.06
CA VAL A 159 -7.31 -11.06 -15.68
C VAL A 159 -8.44 -12.07 -15.49
N ARG A 160 -8.30 -13.26 -16.08
CA ARG A 160 -9.21 -14.40 -15.88
C ARG A 160 -8.48 -15.58 -15.26
N ASP A 161 -9.22 -16.42 -14.57
CA ASP A 161 -8.83 -17.79 -14.23
C ASP A 161 -8.94 -18.69 -15.47
N VAL A 162 -8.00 -19.64 -15.63
CA VAL A 162 -8.11 -20.77 -16.58
C VAL A 162 -8.22 -22.12 -15.89
#